data_AF-S8CSH3-F1
#
_entry.id   AF-S8CSH3-F1
#
_cell.length_a   1.000
_cell.length_b   1.000
_cell.length_c   1.000
_cell.angle_alpha   90.00
_cell.angle_beta   90.00
_cell.angle_gamma   90.00
#
_symmetry.space_group_name_H-M   'P 1'
#
loop_
_entity.id
_entity.type
_entity.pdbx_description
1 polymer ?
#
loop_
_entity_poly.entity_id
_entity_poly.type
_entity_poly.pdbx_seq_one_letter_code
_entity_poly.pdbx_strand_id
1 'polypeptide(L)'
;FFAIAETQAGNSFSEHKSSQAIKGAPVDSLFGLFCLHALWFGNCNIRAIAVLWIEFVREIRWYWEESQPLPRVLSDSTIDLSSCLINQKLHMLAICNSLKQHKSGGELGDDQSHPPETPIQRDVLASNVDGEGFSPNTERQGSAGIVGSMMLLKSRKHMHAPVTQDPPPMTEDMHEERLQAVAALGDSF
;
A
#
# COMPACT_ATOMS: atom_id res chain seq x y z
N PHE A 1 -43.57 -18.44 27.57
CA PHE A 1 -42.89 -19.46 28.39
C PHE A 1 -41.48 -19.64 27.86
N PHE A 2 -40.53 -18.85 28.35
CA PHE A 2 -39.10 -19.13 28.19
C PHE A 2 -38.57 -19.32 29.61
N ALA A 3 -38.20 -20.56 29.93
CA ALA A 3 -37.59 -20.90 31.20
C ALA A 3 -36.09 -20.63 31.08
N ILE A 4 -35.59 -19.71 31.90
CA ILE A 4 -34.15 -19.53 32.16
C ILE A 4 -33.79 -20.59 33.19
N ALA A 5 -32.94 -21.55 32.81
CA ALA A 5 -32.27 -22.42 33.76
C ALA A 5 -30.86 -21.86 34.00
N GLU A 6 -30.62 -21.38 35.21
CA GLU A 6 -29.28 -21.13 35.74
C GLU A 6 -28.54 -22.47 35.90
N THR A 7 -27.25 -22.50 35.54
CA THR A 7 -26.33 -23.52 36.05
C THR A 7 -24.99 -22.85 36.33
N GLN A 8 -24.45 -23.19 37.51
CA GLN A 8 -23.44 -22.46 38.25
C GLN A 8 -22.02 -22.47 37.65
N ALA A 9 -21.29 -21.44 38.08
CA ALA A 9 -19.87 -21.16 37.89
C ALA A 9 -18.93 -22.36 38.11
N GLY A 10 -18.21 -22.71 37.04
CA GLY A 10 -16.91 -23.37 37.09
C GLY A 10 -15.85 -22.38 36.65
N ASN A 11 -15.04 -21.92 37.60
CA ASN A 11 -13.99 -20.92 37.40
C ASN A 11 -12.80 -21.51 36.61
N SER A 12 -12.68 -21.14 35.34
CA SER A 12 -11.39 -21.12 34.62
C SER A 12 -11.33 -19.85 33.80
N PHE A 13 -10.69 -18.82 34.34
CA PHE A 13 -10.33 -17.59 33.63
C PHE A 13 -9.33 -17.94 32.51
N SER A 14 -9.84 -18.40 31.37
CA SER A 14 -9.20 -18.17 30.08
C SER A 14 -9.95 -17.01 29.45
N GLU A 15 -9.55 -15.80 29.85
CA GLU A 15 -9.98 -14.57 29.22
C GLU A 15 -9.40 -14.59 27.80
N HIS A 16 -10.15 -15.17 26.86
CA HIS A 16 -9.81 -15.12 25.45
C HIS A 16 -9.86 -13.65 25.03
N LYS A 17 -8.69 -13.04 24.94
CA LYS A 17 -8.43 -11.76 24.29
C LYS A 17 -8.87 -11.83 22.83
N SER A 18 -10.16 -11.67 22.55
CA SER A 18 -10.66 -11.16 21.26
C SER A 18 -12.14 -10.84 21.39
N SER A 19 -12.44 -9.74 22.08
CA SER A 19 -13.59 -8.93 21.70
C SER A 19 -13.11 -7.89 20.69
N GLN A 20 -12.43 -8.32 19.61
CA GLN A 20 -12.33 -7.45 18.44
C GLN A 20 -13.78 -7.19 18.01
N ALA A 21 -14.21 -5.93 18.02
CA ALA A 21 -15.51 -5.55 17.52
C ALA A 21 -15.71 -6.20 16.14
N ILE A 22 -16.82 -6.88 15.91
CA ILE A 22 -17.10 -7.51 14.62
C ILE A 22 -17.15 -6.39 13.57
N LYS A 23 -16.11 -6.31 12.74
CA LYS A 23 -16.02 -5.30 11.68
C LYS A 23 -16.78 -5.76 10.46
N GLY A 24 -17.65 -4.90 9.94
CA GLY A 24 -18.36 -5.09 8.67
C GLY A 24 -17.71 -4.31 7.53
N ALA A 25 -18.25 -4.46 6.32
CA ALA A 25 -17.98 -3.54 5.23
C ALA A 25 -19.09 -2.47 5.17
N PRO A 26 -18.78 -1.25 4.70
CA PRO A 26 -19.81 -0.28 4.34
C PRO A 26 -20.82 -0.90 3.37
N VAL A 27 -22.12 -0.62 3.54
CA VAL A 27 -23.21 -1.27 2.79
C VAL A 27 -23.18 -0.99 1.28
N ASP A 28 -22.59 0.13 0.89
CA ASP A 28 -22.42 0.61 -0.47
C ASP A 28 -21.10 0.15 -1.12
N SER A 29 -20.19 -0.44 -0.34
CA SER A 29 -18.94 -1.00 -0.84
C SER A 29 -19.18 -2.27 -1.66
N LEU A 30 -18.21 -2.60 -2.51
CA LEU A 30 -18.25 -3.83 -3.31
C LEU A 30 -18.53 -5.09 -2.46
N PHE A 31 -17.84 -5.22 -1.32
CA PHE A 31 -18.05 -6.38 -0.43
C PHE A 31 -19.34 -6.27 0.38
N GLY A 32 -19.77 -5.06 0.75
CA GLY A 32 -21.07 -4.84 1.38
C GLY A 32 -22.23 -5.32 0.51
N LEU A 33 -22.18 -5.02 -0.79
CA LEU A 33 -23.18 -5.49 -1.76
C LEU A 33 -23.13 -6.99 -1.99
N PHE A 34 -21.92 -7.58 -2.06
CA PHE A 34 -21.78 -9.04 -2.09
C PHE A 34 -22.49 -9.69 -0.91
N CYS A 35 -22.27 -9.18 0.31
CA CYS A 35 -22.92 -9.67 1.52
C CYS A 35 -24.44 -9.51 1.45
N LEU A 36 -24.95 -8.37 0.97
CA LEU A 36 -26.39 -8.14 0.82
C LEU A 36 -27.03 -9.12 -0.17
N HIS A 37 -26.37 -9.40 -1.30
CA HIS A 37 -26.82 -10.39 -2.27
C HIS A 37 -26.76 -11.82 -1.72
N ALA A 38 -25.72 -12.15 -0.93
CA ALA A 38 -25.60 -13.43 -0.27
C ALA A 38 -26.74 -13.68 0.75
N LEU A 39 -27.19 -12.64 1.46
CA LEU A 39 -28.31 -12.70 2.40
C LEU A 39 -29.67 -12.85 1.70
N TRP A 40 -29.79 -12.36 0.45
CA TRP A 40 -31.03 -12.49 -0.33
C TRP A 40 -31.39 -13.95 -0.65
N PHE A 41 -30.42 -14.85 -0.64
CA PHE A 41 -30.71 -16.29 -0.63
C PHE A 41 -31.33 -16.64 0.73
N GLY A 42 -32.64 -16.44 0.91
CA GLY A 42 -33.38 -16.41 2.19
C GLY A 42 -33.28 -17.63 3.12
N ASN A 43 -32.40 -18.60 2.82
CA ASN A 43 -32.01 -19.72 3.67
C ASN A 43 -30.49 -19.80 3.92
N CYS A 44 -29.71 -18.75 3.62
CA CYS A 44 -28.24 -18.76 3.67
C CYS A 44 -27.65 -20.01 3.01
N ASN A 45 -28.10 -20.35 1.80
CA ASN A 45 -27.66 -21.56 1.11
C ASN A 45 -26.17 -21.48 0.82
N ILE A 46 -25.36 -22.14 1.65
CA ILE A 46 -23.90 -22.09 1.59
C ILE A 46 -23.35 -22.51 0.23
N ARG A 47 -24.03 -23.41 -0.50
CA ARG A 47 -23.62 -23.80 -1.86
C ARG A 47 -23.81 -22.66 -2.85
N ALA A 48 -24.93 -21.94 -2.78
CA ALA A 48 -25.18 -20.78 -3.62
C ALA A 48 -24.20 -19.64 -3.30
N ILE A 49 -23.94 -19.39 -2.01
CA ILE A 49 -22.96 -18.39 -1.56
C ILE A 49 -21.55 -18.77 -2.01
N ALA A 50 -21.17 -20.05 -1.95
CA ALA A 50 -19.87 -20.51 -2.43
C ALA A 50 -19.70 -20.28 -3.95
N VAL A 51 -20.73 -20.56 -4.75
CA VAL A 51 -20.70 -20.27 -6.20
C VAL A 51 -20.58 -18.76 -6.44
N LEU A 52 -21.36 -17.94 -5.73
CA LEU A 52 -21.26 -16.48 -5.84
C LEU A 52 -19.87 -15.97 -5.43
N TRP A 53 -19.27 -16.53 -4.38
CA TRP A 53 -17.92 -16.21 -3.93
C TRP A 53 -16.86 -16.58 -4.97
N ILE A 54 -17.01 -17.74 -5.63
CA ILE A 54 -16.11 -18.14 -6.73
C ILE A 54 -16.16 -17.11 -7.86
N GLU A 55 -17.36 -16.71 -8.30
CA GLU A 55 -17.50 -15.69 -9.34
C GLU A 55 -16.94 -14.34 -8.90
N PHE A 56 -17.20 -13.94 -7.65
CA PHE A 56 -16.67 -12.70 -7.07
C PHE A 56 -15.13 -12.66 -7.11
N VAL A 57 -14.46 -13.71 -6.65
CA VAL A 57 -12.98 -13.80 -6.64
C VAL A 57 -12.42 -13.88 -8.06
N ARG A 58 -13.09 -14.61 -8.96
CA ARG A 58 -12.71 -14.68 -10.39
C ARG A 58 -12.74 -13.30 -11.02
N GLU A 59 -13.80 -12.53 -10.77
CA GLU A 59 -13.95 -11.19 -11.30
C GLU A 59 -12.88 -10.24 -10.74
N ILE A 60 -12.65 -10.26 -9.41
CA ILE A 60 -11.58 -9.46 -8.78
C ILE A 60 -10.21 -9.76 -9.40
N ARG A 61 -9.90 -11.04 -9.64
CA ARG A 61 -8.65 -11.44 -10.29
C ARG A 61 -8.57 -10.85 -11.69
N TRP A 62 -9.64 -10.90 -12.46
CA TRP A 62 -9.68 -10.32 -13.79
C TRP A 62 -9.40 -8.81 -13.76
N TYR A 63 -10.01 -8.05 -12.83
CA TYR A 63 -9.71 -6.62 -12.66
C TYR A 63 -8.22 -6.34 -12.36
N TRP A 64 -7.57 -7.17 -11.55
CA TRP A 64 -6.14 -7.05 -11.26
C TRP A 64 -5.26 -7.36 -12.48
N GLU A 65 -5.56 -8.44 -13.19
CA GLU A 65 -4.80 -8.90 -14.36
C GLU A 65 -4.90 -7.89 -15.50
N GLU A 66 -6.11 -7.43 -15.80
CA GLU A 66 -6.40 -6.44 -16.85
C GLU A 66 -6.08 -5.00 -16.41
N SER A 67 -5.57 -4.82 -15.19
CA SER A 67 -5.24 -3.51 -14.61
C SER A 67 -6.42 -2.54 -14.62
N GLN A 68 -7.66 -3.05 -14.54
CA GLN A 68 -8.87 -2.25 -14.52
C GLN A 68 -9.19 -1.78 -13.09
N PRO A 69 -9.81 -0.60 -12.91
CA PRO A 69 -10.22 -0.13 -11.59
C PRO A 69 -11.34 -1.01 -11.03
N LEU A 70 -11.23 -1.40 -9.75
CA LEU A 70 -12.26 -2.20 -9.10
C LEU A 70 -13.56 -1.38 -8.93
N PRO A 71 -14.73 -1.93 -9.28
CA PRO A 71 -16.00 -1.24 -9.11
C PRO A 71 -16.28 -0.99 -7.63
N ARG A 72 -16.77 0.21 -7.29
CA ARG A 72 -17.21 0.57 -5.92
C ARG A 72 -16.14 0.38 -4.84
N VAL A 73 -14.88 0.53 -5.23
CA VAL A 73 -13.74 0.65 -4.33
C VAL A 73 -13.10 2.00 -4.60
N LEU A 74 -13.10 2.89 -3.60
CA LEU A 74 -12.41 4.16 -3.71
C LEU A 74 -10.90 3.88 -3.73
N SER A 75 -10.19 4.39 -4.74
CA SER A 75 -8.73 4.30 -4.85
C SER A 75 -8.03 5.39 -4.04
N ASP A 76 -8.68 5.87 -2.97
CA ASP A 76 -8.07 6.86 -2.09
C ASP A 76 -6.83 6.24 -1.41
N SER A 77 -5.86 7.07 -1.04
CA SER A 77 -4.54 6.60 -0.56
C SER A 77 -4.58 5.90 0.81
N THR A 78 -5.72 5.97 1.52
CA THR A 78 -5.87 5.44 2.88
C THR A 78 -6.83 4.25 2.93
N ILE A 79 -6.39 3.18 3.59
CA ILE A 79 -7.22 2.00 3.87
C ILE A 79 -7.95 2.21 5.20
N ASP A 80 -9.27 2.08 5.19
CA ASP A 80 -10.08 2.15 6.41
C ASP A 80 -9.96 0.85 7.25
N LEU A 81 -9.14 0.92 8.30
CA LEU A 81 -8.90 -0.18 9.25
C LEU A 81 -10.11 -0.47 10.16
N SER A 82 -11.15 0.38 10.16
CA SER A 82 -12.39 0.10 10.88
C SER A 82 -13.32 -0.87 10.12
N SER A 83 -13.10 -1.04 8.81
CA SER A 83 -13.82 -2.00 7.97
C SER A 83 -13.28 -3.43 8.11
N CYS A 84 -14.01 -4.41 7.60
CA CYS A 84 -13.56 -5.80 7.61
C CYS A 84 -12.31 -6.03 6.72
N LEU A 85 -11.50 -7.03 7.07
CA LEU A 85 -10.27 -7.39 6.35
C LEU A 85 -10.45 -7.60 4.85
N ILE A 86 -11.58 -8.15 4.40
CA ILE A 86 -11.85 -8.34 2.97
C ILE A 86 -11.98 -6.98 2.28
N ASN A 87 -12.72 -6.04 2.87
CA ASN A 87 -12.87 -4.69 2.32
C ASN A 87 -11.52 -3.95 2.30
N GLN A 88 -10.71 -4.10 3.37
CA GLN A 88 -9.35 -3.56 3.43
C GLN A 88 -8.46 -4.11 2.29
N LYS A 89 -8.49 -5.42 2.03
CA LYS A 89 -7.71 -6.05 0.96
C LYS A 89 -8.17 -5.62 -0.44
N LEU A 90 -9.47 -5.37 -0.64
CA LEU A 90 -9.99 -4.82 -1.89
C LEU A 90 -9.51 -3.37 -2.11
N HIS A 91 -9.50 -2.53 -1.07
CA HIS A 91 -8.94 -1.18 -1.14
C HIS A 91 -7.44 -1.23 -1.46
N MET A 92 -6.68 -2.10 -0.78
CA MET A 92 -5.26 -2.32 -1.09
C MET A 92 -5.05 -2.69 -2.55
N LEU A 93 -5.88 -3.59 -3.11
CA LEU A 93 -5.80 -3.98 -4.52
C LEU A 93 -6.07 -2.80 -5.46
N ALA A 94 -7.04 -1.94 -5.15
CA ALA A 94 -7.35 -0.74 -5.94
C ALA A 94 -6.21 0.30 -5.92
N ILE A 95 -5.58 0.51 -4.76
CA ILE A 95 -4.38 1.35 -4.63
C ILE A 95 -3.24 0.75 -5.47
N CYS A 96 -2.97 -0.55 -5.34
CA CYS A 96 -1.93 -1.23 -6.10
C CYS A 96 -2.17 -1.17 -7.61
N ASN A 97 -3.43 -1.30 -8.08
CA ASN A 97 -3.79 -1.12 -9.50
C ASN A 97 -3.46 0.30 -9.98
N SER A 98 -3.79 1.31 -9.18
CA SER A 98 -3.50 2.72 -9.51
C SER A 98 -1.99 2.95 -9.65
N LEU A 99 -1.19 2.42 -8.71
CA LEU A 99 0.27 2.48 -8.77
C LEU A 99 0.85 1.73 -9.97
N LYS A 100 0.27 0.58 -10.34
CA LYS A 100 0.65 -0.21 -11.51
C LYS A 100 0.44 0.58 -12.80
N GLN A 101 -0.69 1.25 -12.94
CA GLN A 101 -1.00 2.08 -14.11
C GLN A 101 -0.06 3.28 -14.25
N HIS A 102 0.26 3.98 -13.16
CA HIS A 102 1.21 5.11 -13.19
C HIS A 102 2.61 4.70 -13.65
N LYS A 103 3.08 3.51 -13.23
CA LYS A 103 4.38 2.98 -13.67
C LYS A 103 4.39 2.58 -15.15
N SER A 104 3.27 2.07 -15.66
CA SER A 104 3.14 1.68 -17.07
C SER A 104 2.87 2.85 -18.02
N GLY A 105 2.29 3.96 -17.51
CA GLY A 105 1.98 5.16 -18.30
C GLY A 105 3.06 6.25 -18.30
N GLY A 106 4.09 6.15 -17.44
CA GLY A 106 5.10 7.17 -17.20
C GLY A 106 6.21 7.33 -18.26
N GLU A 107 6.08 6.78 -19.46
CA GLU A 107 7.08 6.92 -20.54
C GLU A 107 6.75 8.03 -21.57
N LEU A 108 5.74 8.87 -21.35
CA LEU A 108 5.43 10.02 -22.21
C LEU A 108 5.35 11.32 -21.40
N GLY A 109 6.51 11.99 -21.32
CA GLY A 109 6.77 13.42 -21.12
C GLY A 109 5.82 14.29 -20.27
N ASP A 110 6.38 14.92 -19.23
CA ASP A 110 6.19 16.36 -19.07
C ASP A 110 7.50 17.01 -18.58
N ASP A 111 8.06 17.82 -19.46
CA ASP A 111 9.18 18.72 -19.24
C ASP A 111 8.60 20.00 -18.62
N GLN A 112 8.72 20.14 -17.30
CA GLN A 112 8.74 21.44 -16.60
C GLN A 112 8.98 21.26 -15.09
N SER A 113 10.25 21.25 -14.69
CA SER A 113 10.62 21.76 -13.38
C SER A 113 11.91 22.56 -13.51
N HIS A 114 11.74 23.83 -13.89
CA HIS A 114 12.75 24.87 -13.76
C HIS A 114 13.07 25.04 -12.26
N PRO A 115 14.31 24.84 -11.80
CA PRO A 115 14.70 25.29 -10.47
C PRO A 115 14.84 26.83 -10.47
N PRO A 116 14.60 27.51 -9.33
CA PRO A 116 14.82 28.95 -9.23
C PRO A 116 16.33 29.21 -9.20
N GLU A 117 16.83 29.94 -10.20
CA GLU A 117 18.18 30.47 -10.19
C GLU A 117 18.33 31.49 -9.06
N THR A 118 19.22 31.21 -8.10
CA THR A 118 19.76 32.25 -7.21
C THR A 118 21.11 32.72 -7.78
N PRO A 119 21.29 34.03 -8.01
CA PRO A 119 22.53 34.54 -8.60
C PRO A 119 23.54 34.83 -7.49
N ILE A 120 24.60 34.02 -7.35
CA ILE A 120 25.75 34.41 -6.52
C ILE A 120 27.08 34.14 -7.24
N GLN A 121 27.65 35.27 -7.69
CA GLN A 121 29.03 35.65 -7.97
C GLN A 121 30.02 34.60 -8.51
N ARG A 122 30.43 34.86 -9.76
CA ARG A 122 31.67 34.38 -10.38
C ARG A 122 32.88 34.89 -9.61
N ASP A 123 33.79 33.99 -9.22
CA ASP A 123 35.20 34.30 -9.12
C ASP A 123 35.98 33.34 -10.02
N VAL A 124 36.63 33.94 -11.02
CA VAL A 124 37.41 33.32 -12.07
C VAL A 124 38.86 33.25 -11.59
N LEU A 125 39.47 32.07 -11.55
CA LEU A 125 40.89 31.93 -11.87
C LEU A 125 41.19 30.56 -12.52
N ALA A 126 41.79 30.68 -13.71
CA ALA A 126 42.26 29.67 -14.67
C ALA A 126 43.18 28.58 -14.03
N SER A 127 43.45 27.40 -14.60
CA SER A 127 43.58 27.00 -16.02
C SER A 127 43.70 25.46 -16.16
N ASN A 128 43.11 24.93 -17.24
CA ASN A 128 43.54 23.84 -18.14
C ASN A 128 43.68 22.39 -17.64
N VAL A 129 42.76 21.51 -18.11
CA VAL A 129 43.10 20.29 -18.89
C VAL A 129 42.00 20.06 -19.92
N ASP A 130 42.41 19.98 -21.19
CA ASP A 130 41.59 19.61 -22.34
C ASP A 130 41.00 18.20 -22.19
N GLY A 131 39.69 18.09 -22.39
CA GLY A 131 38.98 16.84 -22.51
C GLY A 131 37.53 17.14 -22.86
N GLU A 132 37.15 16.87 -24.10
CA GLU A 132 35.82 17.09 -24.68
C GLU A 132 34.71 16.76 -23.68
N GLY A 133 34.10 17.81 -23.14
CA GLY A 133 32.91 17.71 -22.30
C GLY A 133 31.71 17.36 -23.16
N PHE A 134 31.63 16.12 -23.61
CA PHE A 134 30.33 15.50 -23.79
C PHE A 134 29.67 15.65 -22.43
N SER A 135 28.69 16.54 -22.31
CA SER A 135 27.76 16.51 -21.19
C SER A 135 26.63 15.60 -21.65
N PRO A 136 26.73 14.26 -21.51
CA PRO A 136 25.50 13.52 -21.46
C PRO A 136 24.92 13.92 -20.11
N ASN A 137 23.83 14.69 -20.17
CA ASN A 137 22.91 14.77 -19.05
C ASN A 137 22.29 13.37 -18.88
N THR A 138 23.11 12.38 -18.53
CA THR A 138 22.71 11.06 -18.10
C THR A 138 22.40 11.23 -16.63
N GLU A 139 21.19 11.71 -16.36
CA GLU A 139 20.57 11.53 -15.06
C GLU A 139 20.81 10.07 -14.66
N ARG A 140 21.58 9.90 -13.58
CA ARG A 140 21.94 8.57 -13.11
C ARG A 140 20.65 7.85 -12.76
N GLN A 141 20.28 6.83 -13.54
CA GLN A 141 19.03 6.11 -13.36
C GLN A 141 18.90 5.61 -11.91
N GLY A 142 17.74 5.87 -11.30
CA GLY A 142 17.49 5.54 -9.91
C GLY A 142 18.15 6.49 -8.90
N SER A 143 18.60 7.68 -9.31
CA SER A 143 19.03 8.72 -8.40
C SER A 143 17.93 9.72 -8.08
N ALA A 144 17.73 9.98 -6.78
CA ALA A 144 16.89 11.04 -6.26
C ALA A 144 17.65 12.38 -6.08
N GLY A 145 18.80 12.55 -6.71
CA GLY A 145 19.62 13.76 -6.63
C GLY A 145 20.80 13.67 -5.65
N ILE A 146 21.58 14.77 -5.57
CA ILE A 146 22.80 14.86 -4.77
C ILE A 146 22.46 15.04 -3.27
N VAL A 147 23.16 14.31 -2.40
CA VAL A 147 23.00 14.41 -0.94
C VAL A 147 23.95 15.48 -0.39
N GLY A 148 23.49 16.72 -0.36
CA GLY A 148 24.25 17.85 0.20
C GLY A 148 25.65 17.97 -0.39
N SER A 149 26.66 18.19 0.46
CA SER A 149 28.07 18.29 0.05
C SER A 149 28.86 16.98 0.21
N MET A 150 28.20 15.85 0.42
CA MET A 150 28.89 14.57 0.60
C MET A 150 29.51 14.10 -0.72
N MET A 151 30.72 13.55 -0.63
CA MET A 151 31.46 13.02 -1.77
C MET A 151 31.88 11.57 -1.52
N LEU A 152 31.93 10.78 -2.59
CA LEU A 152 32.47 9.42 -2.58
C LEU A 152 33.98 9.47 -2.30
N LEU A 153 34.45 8.69 -1.33
CA LEU A 153 35.84 8.73 -0.86
C LEU A 153 36.88 8.42 -1.96
N LYS A 154 36.59 7.46 -2.84
CA LYS A 154 37.54 7.01 -3.88
C LYS A 154 37.47 7.86 -5.15
N SER A 155 36.27 8.14 -5.63
CA SER A 155 36.08 8.85 -6.90
C SER A 155 35.99 10.36 -6.75
N ARG A 156 35.84 10.88 -5.52
CA ARG A 156 35.58 12.30 -5.22
C ARG A 156 34.47 12.88 -6.12
N LYS A 157 33.43 12.07 -6.36
CA LYS A 157 32.20 12.51 -7.03
C LYS A 157 31.14 12.78 -5.97
N HIS A 158 30.18 13.67 -6.27
CA HIS A 158 29.05 13.91 -5.37
C HIS A 158 28.29 12.62 -5.07
N MET A 159 27.94 12.43 -3.79
CA MET A 159 27.08 11.33 -3.36
C MET A 159 25.64 11.62 -3.81
N HIS A 160 24.98 10.62 -4.38
CA HIS A 160 23.59 10.72 -4.80
C HIS A 160 22.70 9.83 -3.91
N ALA A 161 21.53 10.33 -3.55
CA ALA A 161 20.50 9.53 -2.90
C ALA A 161 19.91 8.56 -3.93
N PRO A 162 19.66 7.30 -3.55
CA PRO A 162 18.86 6.42 -4.38
C PRO A 162 17.38 6.86 -4.34
N VAL A 163 16.66 6.69 -5.45
CA VAL A 163 15.20 6.71 -5.45
C VAL A 163 14.73 5.55 -4.58
N THR A 164 13.95 5.85 -3.55
CA THR A 164 13.35 4.84 -2.66
C THR A 164 12.02 4.37 -3.22
N GLN A 165 11.62 3.15 -2.86
CA GLN A 165 10.25 2.70 -3.10
C GLN A 165 9.31 3.42 -2.11
N ASP A 166 8.13 3.82 -2.58
CA ASP A 166 7.08 4.31 -1.70
C ASP A 166 6.69 3.21 -0.69
N PRO A 167 6.34 3.60 0.56
CA PRO A 167 5.90 2.64 1.55
C PRO A 167 4.66 1.90 1.04
N PRO A 168 4.59 0.56 1.19
CA PRO A 168 3.43 -0.19 0.71
C PRO A 168 2.19 0.20 1.52
N PRO A 169 1.00 0.27 0.89
CA PRO A 169 -0.25 0.35 1.63
C PRO A 169 -0.37 -0.89 2.53
N MET A 170 -0.97 -0.71 3.71
CA MET A 170 -1.04 -1.75 4.73
C MET A 170 -2.46 -1.98 5.21
N THR A 171 -2.83 -3.24 5.31
CA THR A 171 -4.04 -3.70 5.97
C THR A 171 -3.78 -4.00 7.45
N GLU A 172 -4.83 -4.19 8.23
CA GLU A 172 -4.75 -4.44 9.67
C GLU A 172 -3.86 -5.66 10.01
N ASP A 173 -4.01 -6.77 9.28
CA ASP A 173 -3.22 -7.98 9.47
C ASP A 173 -1.72 -7.74 9.24
N MET A 174 -1.37 -6.89 8.27
CA MET A 174 0.03 -6.51 8.02
C MET A 174 0.59 -5.61 9.13
N HIS A 175 -0.23 -4.73 9.71
CA HIS A 175 0.19 -3.91 10.85
C HIS A 175 0.44 -4.76 12.09
N GLU A 176 -0.45 -5.73 12.35
CA GLU A 176 -0.32 -6.67 13.45
C GLU A 176 0.93 -7.54 13.31
N GLU A 177 1.21 -8.07 12.11
CA GLU A 177 2.42 -8.83 11.83
C GLU A 177 3.70 -8.02 12.10
N ARG A 178 3.75 -6.75 11.63
CA ARG A 178 4.91 -5.88 11.89
C ARG A 178 5.08 -5.60 13.38
N LEU A 179 3.98 -5.39 14.11
CA LEU A 179 4.04 -5.15 15.55
C LEU A 179 4.58 -6.39 16.28
N GLN A 180 4.16 -7.58 15.88
CA GLN A 180 4.65 -8.84 16.43
C GLN A 180 6.14 -9.06 16.13
N ALA A 181 6.59 -8.74 14.91
CA ALA A 181 8.00 -8.82 14.55
C ALA A 181 8.86 -7.89 15.42
N VAL A 182 8.41 -6.64 15.64
CA VAL A 182 9.13 -5.69 16.51
C VAL A 182 9.20 -6.18 17.96
N ALA A 183 8.10 -6.71 18.49
CA ALA A 183 8.07 -7.27 19.84
C ALA A 183 9.09 -8.42 20.00
N ALA A 184 9.18 -9.32 19.02
CA ALA A 184 10.11 -10.45 19.06
C ALA A 184 11.60 -10.04 19.11
N LEU A 185 11.97 -8.88 18.54
CA LEU A 185 13.33 -8.34 18.68
C LEU A 185 13.60 -7.78 20.08
N GLY A 186 12.58 -7.22 20.73
CA GLY A 186 12.68 -6.63 22.07
C GLY A 186 12.85 -7.65 23.19
N ASP A 187 12.34 -8.87 22.99
CA ASP A 187 12.39 -9.95 23.99
C ASP A 187 13.75 -10.71 24.02
N SER A 188 14.73 -10.29 23.20
CA SER A 188 16.04 -10.96 23.06
C SER A 188 17.17 -10.33 23.90
N PHE A 189 16.88 -9.42 24.83
CA PHE A 189 17.88 -8.75 25.68
C PHE A 189 17.53 -8.79 27.17
#